data_AF-A0AAW0DG37-F1
#
_entry.id   AF-A0AAW0DG37-F1
#
_cell.length_a   1.000
_cell.length_b   1.000
_cell.length_c   1.000
_cell.angle_alpha   90.00
_cell.angle_beta   90.00
_cell.angle_gamma   90.00
#
_symmetry.space_group_name_H-M   'P 1'
#
loop_
_entity.id
_entity.type
_entity.pdbx_description
1 polymer ?
#
loop_
_entity_poly.entity_id
_entity_poly.type
_entity_poly.pdbx_seq_one_letter_code
_entity_poly.pdbx_strand_id
1 'polypeptide(L)'
;MDTSPDRHGSLVEAAEKRQREAAHGRTLAQERAEHERRQTFRRLVDPGIMRPNAQPQALESLRTIRKLCQNILDEPENTKYHRIKTTNNKIQKDIIAPKGTVELLRELGFRPEVEDFQPYYIFNPSRLTDLRIGSKIISDALQLHTEKEERAAASRQAEKEAKAQAAEKVKLAYMDDRRTKSEFDERERQRREALAALAAQQAEQERQQAERQIASPQQPPLITEDNMEEHADDNLSLSTTTTSSRTMPGGHSRTLRHRGSPPPYEEEDD
;
A
#
# COMPACT_ATOMS: atom_id res chain seq x y z
N MET A 1 52.15 43.93 6.13
CA MET A 1 51.41 44.78 7.09
C MET A 1 49.96 44.36 6.99
N ASP A 2 49.61 43.32 7.73
CA ASP A 2 48.30 42.66 7.67
C ASP A 2 47.57 43.02 8.97
N THR A 3 46.78 44.09 8.91
CA THR A 3 45.91 44.48 10.01
C THR A 3 44.66 43.61 9.93
N SER A 4 44.52 42.66 10.87
CA SER A 4 43.26 41.95 11.14
C SER A 4 42.45 42.73 12.18
N PRO A 5 41.52 43.63 11.78
CA PRO A 5 40.46 44.06 12.66
C PRO A 5 39.31 43.03 12.65
N ASP A 6 38.45 43.10 13.67
CA ASP A 6 37.07 42.57 13.64
C ASP A 6 36.77 41.14 14.11
N ARG A 7 37.57 40.56 15.02
CA ARG A 7 37.10 39.40 15.82
C ARG A 7 36.22 39.79 17.01
N HIS A 8 36.41 41.00 17.56
CA HIS A 8 35.65 41.46 18.72
C HIS A 8 34.26 42.01 18.37
N GLY A 9 34.09 42.65 17.20
CA GLY A 9 32.79 43.12 16.73
C GLY A 9 31.80 41.98 16.48
N SER A 10 32.28 40.87 15.90
CA SER A 10 31.46 39.68 15.61
C SER A 10 30.85 39.03 16.87
N LEU A 11 31.58 39.02 18.00
CA LEU A 11 31.09 38.44 19.25
C LEU A 11 30.01 39.29 19.92
N VAL A 12 30.13 40.62 19.85
CA VAL A 12 29.15 41.56 20.40
C VAL A 12 27.85 41.50 19.59
N GLU A 13 27.94 41.48 18.26
CA GLU A 13 26.77 41.37 17.37
C GLU A 13 26.01 40.03 17.55
N ALA A 14 26.74 38.93 17.71
CA ALA A 14 26.15 37.61 17.98
C ALA A 14 25.46 37.55 19.36
N ALA A 15 25.98 38.26 20.37
CA ALA A 15 25.37 38.34 21.70
C ALA A 15 24.10 39.19 21.70
N GLU A 16 24.10 40.34 21.01
CA GLU A 16 22.92 41.19 20.86
C GLU A 16 21.79 40.50 20.10
N LYS A 17 22.11 39.73 19.05
CA LYS A 17 21.10 38.97 18.31
C LYS A 17 20.42 37.93 19.20
N ARG A 18 21.20 37.21 20.03
CA ARG A 18 20.66 36.24 21.00
C ARG A 18 19.83 36.90 22.10
N GLN A 19 20.21 38.09 22.56
CA GLN A 19 19.41 38.87 23.51
C GLN A 19 18.11 39.40 22.90
N ARG A 20 18.12 39.83 21.62
CA ARG A 20 16.88 40.24 20.92
C ARG A 20 15.95 39.05 20.70
N GLU A 21 16.49 37.90 20.32
CA GLU A 21 15.71 36.66 20.19
C GLU A 21 15.14 36.19 21.54
N ALA A 22 15.91 36.32 22.63
CA ALA A 22 15.43 36.03 23.98
C ALA A 22 14.39 37.04 24.50
N ALA A 23 14.52 38.32 24.17
CA ALA A 23 13.56 39.37 24.53
C ALA A 23 12.23 39.26 23.76
N HIS A 24 12.25 38.66 22.57
CA HIS A 24 11.06 38.29 21.81
C HIS A 24 10.55 36.88 22.17
N GLY A 25 11.21 36.20 23.11
CA GLY A 25 10.77 34.91 23.62
C GLY A 25 9.44 35.05 24.35
N ARG A 26 8.47 34.23 23.98
CA ARG A 26 7.22 34.10 24.74
C ARG A 26 7.57 33.67 26.16
N THR A 27 6.88 34.25 27.14
CA THR A 27 7.09 33.81 28.52
C THR A 27 6.64 32.36 28.68
N LEU A 28 7.27 31.59 29.58
CA LEU A 28 6.88 30.20 29.85
C LEU A 28 5.38 30.06 30.19
N ALA A 29 4.79 31.08 30.83
CA ALA A 29 3.37 31.15 31.10
C ALA A 29 2.52 31.27 29.82
N GLN A 30 2.94 32.09 28.85
CA GLN A 30 2.28 32.22 27.55
C GLN A 30 2.37 30.93 26.73
N GLU A 31 3.53 30.25 26.75
CA GLU A 31 3.70 28.97 26.05
C GLU A 31 2.79 27.88 26.63
N ARG A 32 2.66 27.81 27.96
CA ARG A 32 1.73 26.89 28.63
C ARG A 32 0.28 27.20 28.25
N ALA A 33 -0.13 28.46 28.30
CA ALA A 33 -1.48 28.88 27.92
C ALA A 33 -1.78 28.55 26.45
N GLU A 34 -0.83 28.78 25.53
CA GLU A 34 -0.98 28.38 24.14
C GLU A 34 -1.07 26.87 23.97
N HIS A 35 -0.24 26.11 24.68
CA HIS A 35 -0.30 24.64 24.64
C HIS A 35 -1.66 24.12 25.12
N GLU A 36 -2.20 24.66 26.21
CA GLU A 36 -3.54 24.33 26.69
C GLU A 36 -4.61 24.67 25.65
N ARG A 37 -4.52 25.85 25.02
CA ARG A 37 -5.44 26.23 23.92
C ARG A 37 -5.37 25.27 22.75
N ARG A 38 -4.16 24.88 22.32
CA ARG A 38 -3.97 23.87 21.26
C ARG A 38 -4.62 22.53 21.62
N GLN A 39 -4.47 22.08 22.86
CA GLN A 39 -5.08 20.83 23.33
C GLN A 39 -6.61 20.92 23.36
N THR A 40 -7.17 22.05 23.77
CA THR A 40 -8.61 22.30 23.72
C THR A 40 -9.14 22.23 22.29
N PHE A 41 -8.49 22.89 21.32
CA PHE A 41 -8.88 22.80 19.92
C PHE A 41 -8.78 21.37 19.37
N ARG A 42 -7.73 20.62 19.71
CA ARG A 42 -7.62 19.21 19.30
C ARG A 42 -8.76 18.34 19.84
N ARG A 43 -9.18 18.57 21.10
CA ARG A 43 -10.34 17.89 21.69
C ARG A 43 -11.65 18.26 21.00
N LEU A 44 -11.80 19.51 20.55
CA LEU A 44 -13.00 19.91 19.80
C LEU A 44 -13.02 19.31 18.40
N VAL A 45 -11.87 19.22 17.74
CA VAL A 45 -11.77 18.67 16.38
C VAL A 45 -11.95 17.15 16.40
N ASP A 46 -11.09 16.41 17.10
CA ASP A 46 -11.03 14.95 16.94
C ASP A 46 -12.22 14.23 17.64
N PRO A 47 -12.36 14.28 18.98
CA PRO A 47 -13.51 13.67 19.63
C PRO A 47 -14.80 14.50 19.47
N GLY A 48 -14.71 15.81 19.27
CA GLY A 48 -15.89 16.70 19.18
C GLY A 48 -16.56 16.72 17.80
N ILE A 49 -15.81 16.69 16.69
CA ILE A 49 -16.36 16.79 15.33
C ILE A 49 -16.11 15.52 14.52
N MET A 50 -14.88 14.99 14.52
CA MET A 50 -14.54 13.87 13.64
C MET A 50 -15.20 12.55 14.06
N ARG A 51 -15.36 12.30 15.36
CA ARG A 51 -15.98 11.07 15.88
C ARG A 51 -17.52 11.01 15.74
N PRO A 52 -18.30 12.05 16.08
CA PRO A 52 -19.76 11.94 16.07
C PRO A 52 -20.41 12.18 14.70
N ASN A 53 -19.66 12.64 13.70
CA ASN A 53 -20.17 12.93 12.36
C ASN A 53 -19.58 11.99 11.31
N ALA A 54 -20.24 11.85 10.16
CA ALA A 54 -19.66 11.15 9.03
C ALA A 54 -18.37 11.86 8.56
N GLN A 55 -17.30 11.10 8.31
CA GLN A 55 -16.01 11.64 7.88
C GLN A 55 -16.11 12.70 6.76
N PRO A 56 -16.81 12.47 5.63
CA PRO A 56 -16.88 13.50 4.57
C PRO A 56 -17.56 14.79 5.04
N GLN A 57 -18.62 14.69 5.85
CA GLN A 57 -19.31 15.85 6.42
C GLN A 57 -18.41 16.61 7.39
N ALA A 58 -17.69 15.90 8.27
CA ALA A 58 -16.74 16.51 9.21
C ALA A 58 -15.62 17.27 8.47
N LEU A 59 -15.06 16.69 7.40
CA LEU A 59 -14.04 17.34 6.58
C LEU A 59 -14.57 18.56 5.83
N GLU A 60 -15.79 18.50 5.26
CA GLU A 60 -16.45 19.67 4.65
C GLU A 60 -16.63 20.80 5.68
N SER A 61 -17.06 20.44 6.88
CA SER A 61 -17.25 21.38 8.00
C SER A 61 -15.95 22.09 8.37
N LEU A 62 -14.88 21.31 8.60
CA LEU A 62 -13.55 21.84 8.94
C LEU A 62 -12.97 22.72 7.82
N ARG A 63 -13.19 22.37 6.54
CA ARG A 63 -12.77 23.21 5.40
C ARG A 63 -13.52 24.55 5.37
N THR A 64 -14.83 24.53 5.61
CA THR A 64 -15.63 25.76 5.66
C THR A 64 -15.20 26.64 6.83
N ILE A 65 -14.99 26.08 8.03
CA ILE A 65 -14.48 26.83 9.20
C ILE A 65 -13.08 27.39 8.93
N ARG A 66 -12.16 26.59 8.37
CA ARG A 66 -10.82 27.06 8.00
C ARG A 66 -10.89 28.25 7.05
N LYS A 67 -11.75 28.20 6.04
CA LYS A 67 -11.93 29.31 5.08
C LYS A 67 -12.41 30.59 5.77
N LEU A 68 -13.34 30.48 6.72
CA LEU A 68 -13.80 31.62 7.51
C LEU A 68 -12.66 32.21 8.34
N CYS A 69 -11.88 31.37 9.02
CA CYS A 69 -10.70 31.83 9.77
C CYS A 69 -9.69 32.53 8.86
N GLN A 70 -9.40 31.95 7.68
CA GLN A 70 -8.41 32.50 6.75
C GLN A 70 -8.83 33.88 6.24
N ASN A 71 -10.09 34.06 5.83
CA ASN A 71 -10.59 35.36 5.38
C ASN A 71 -10.41 36.47 6.44
N ILE A 72 -10.64 36.15 7.72
CA ILE A 72 -10.46 37.11 8.82
C ILE A 72 -8.97 37.38 9.09
N LEU A 73 -8.13 36.35 8.97
CA LEU A 73 -6.68 36.50 9.17
C LEU A 73 -6.02 37.30 8.04
N ASP A 74 -6.52 37.18 6.82
CA ASP A 74 -6.04 37.90 5.64
C ASP A 74 -6.52 39.36 5.65
N GLU A 75 -7.78 39.61 6.03
CA GLU A 75 -8.39 40.94 6.05
C GLU A 75 -9.05 41.26 7.42
N PRO A 76 -8.26 41.53 8.49
CA PRO A 76 -8.79 41.73 9.85
C PRO A 76 -9.60 43.02 10.04
N GLU A 77 -9.42 44.02 9.18
CA GLU A 77 -10.18 45.28 9.21
C GLU A 77 -11.56 45.13 8.53
N ASN A 78 -11.77 44.06 7.76
CA ASN A 78 -12.97 43.87 6.98
C ASN A 78 -14.08 43.23 7.82
N THR A 79 -14.93 44.07 8.40
CA THR A 79 -16.06 43.66 9.26
C THR A 79 -17.06 42.72 8.57
N LYS A 80 -17.09 42.66 7.23
CA LYS A 80 -17.93 41.72 6.47
C LYS A 80 -17.58 40.27 6.79
N TYR A 81 -16.30 39.93 6.96
CA TYR A 81 -15.88 38.56 7.28
C TYR A 81 -16.09 38.20 8.74
N HIS A 82 -16.29 39.20 9.61
CA HIS A 82 -16.57 38.96 11.02
C HIS A 82 -18.00 38.47 11.25
N ARG A 83 -18.91 38.66 10.29
CA ARG A 83 -20.33 38.31 10.41
C ARG A 83 -20.68 37.10 9.54
N ILE A 84 -21.23 36.05 10.16
CA ILE A 84 -21.70 34.85 9.46
C ILE A 84 -23.22 34.77 9.58
N LYS A 85 -23.91 34.78 8.44
CA LYS A 85 -25.36 34.57 8.37
C LYS A 85 -25.68 33.10 8.61
N THR A 86 -26.43 32.82 9.67
CA THR A 86 -26.90 31.45 9.96
C THR A 86 -27.88 30.96 8.90
N THR A 87 -28.58 31.85 8.17
CA THR A 87 -29.53 31.49 7.11
C THR A 87 -28.89 30.95 5.82
N ASN A 88 -27.57 31.03 5.67
CA ASN A 88 -26.90 30.52 4.47
C ASN A 88 -26.92 28.98 4.46
N ASN A 89 -27.46 28.37 3.41
CA ASN A 89 -27.56 26.92 3.24
C ASN A 89 -26.24 26.18 3.47
N LYS A 90 -25.12 26.75 3.02
CA LYS A 90 -23.79 26.14 3.23
C LYS A 90 -23.38 26.20 4.70
N ILE A 91 -23.66 27.30 5.40
CA ILE A 91 -23.39 27.44 6.83
C ILE A 91 -24.29 26.51 7.65
N GLN A 92 -25.55 26.37 7.27
CA GLN A 92 -26.47 25.42 7.91
C GLN A 92 -25.94 23.99 7.81
N LYS A 93 -25.59 23.55 6.59
CA LYS A 93 -25.11 22.19 6.33
C LYS A 93 -23.74 21.90 6.97
N ASP A 94 -22.81 22.85 6.87
CA ASP A 94 -21.39 22.62 7.21
C ASP A 94 -21.04 23.08 8.64
N ILE A 95 -21.86 23.89 9.30
CA ILE A 95 -21.55 24.45 10.63
C ILE A 95 -22.65 24.22 11.65
N ILE A 96 -23.92 24.39 11.28
CA ILE A 96 -25.02 24.31 12.26
C ILE A 96 -25.49 22.87 12.48
N ALA A 97 -25.65 22.11 11.40
CA ALA A 97 -26.15 20.74 11.45
C ALA A 97 -25.16 19.71 12.05
N PRO A 98 -23.84 19.77 11.77
CA PRO A 98 -22.87 18.84 12.33
C PRO A 98 -22.69 19.06 13.84
N LYS A 99 -22.43 17.99 14.60
CA LYS A 99 -22.18 18.08 16.05
C LYS A 99 -20.76 18.62 16.30
N GLY A 100 -20.59 19.47 17.32
CA GLY A 100 -19.28 19.97 17.76
C GLY A 100 -18.73 21.19 17.01
N THR A 101 -19.28 21.51 15.84
CA THR A 101 -18.80 22.61 14.98
C THR A 101 -19.15 23.99 15.54
N VAL A 102 -20.34 24.14 16.15
CA VAL A 102 -20.76 25.40 16.79
C VAL A 102 -19.92 25.69 18.04
N GLU A 103 -19.57 24.66 18.81
CA GLU A 103 -18.69 24.75 19.97
C GLU A 103 -17.27 25.17 19.56
N LEU A 104 -16.74 24.57 18.48
CA LEU A 104 -15.48 24.99 17.89
C LEU A 104 -15.53 26.46 17.43
N LEU A 105 -16.60 26.88 16.77
CA LEU A 105 -16.79 28.26 16.32
C LEU A 105 -16.83 29.25 17.51
N ARG A 106 -17.49 28.86 18.61
CA ARG A 106 -17.52 29.63 19.86
C ARG A 106 -16.13 29.77 20.48
N GLU A 107 -15.33 28.71 20.48
CA GLU A 107 -13.95 28.71 20.98
C GLU A 107 -12.99 29.50 20.08
N LEU A 108 -13.27 29.59 18.77
CA LEU A 108 -12.54 30.47 17.85
C LEU A 108 -12.82 31.95 18.09
N GLY A 109 -13.92 32.32 18.76
CA GLY A 109 -14.23 33.70 19.11
C GLY A 109 -15.53 34.24 18.51
N PHE A 110 -16.34 33.41 17.87
CA PHE A 110 -17.63 33.81 17.36
C PHE A 110 -18.71 33.75 18.46
N ARG A 111 -19.57 34.76 18.50
CA ARG A 111 -20.71 34.84 19.42
C ARG A 111 -22.02 34.91 18.64
N PRO A 112 -23.08 34.21 19.08
CA PRO A 112 -24.39 34.33 18.46
C PRO A 112 -24.99 35.70 18.82
N GLU A 113 -25.43 36.43 17.82
CA GLU A 113 -26.12 37.72 17.96
C GLU A 113 -27.33 37.76 17.01
N VAL A 114 -28.32 38.58 17.34
CA VAL A 114 -29.51 38.78 16.50
C VAL A 114 -29.53 40.24 16.06
N GLU A 115 -29.39 40.46 14.76
CA GLU A 115 -29.44 41.78 14.11
C GLU A 115 -30.62 41.74 13.13
N ASP A 116 -31.54 42.71 13.22
CA ASP A 116 -32.75 42.79 12.37
C ASP A 116 -33.56 41.48 12.30
N PHE A 117 -33.77 40.83 13.45
CA PHE A 117 -34.46 39.54 13.57
C PHE A 117 -33.80 38.37 12.79
N GLN A 118 -32.54 38.52 12.38
CA GLN A 118 -31.77 37.45 11.75
C GLN A 118 -30.63 36.99 12.67
N PRO A 119 -30.43 35.67 12.85
CA PRO A 119 -29.34 35.15 13.68
C PRO A 119 -28.00 35.19 12.93
N TYR A 120 -27.02 35.85 13.53
CA TYR A 120 -25.64 35.96 13.09
C TYR A 120 -24.67 35.33 14.09
N TYR A 121 -23.51 34.90 13.59
CA TYR A 121 -22.33 34.69 14.42
C TYR A 121 -21.33 35.82 14.13
N ILE A 122 -20.99 36.59 15.16
CA ILE A 122 -20.07 37.73 15.06
C ILE A 122 -18.75 37.38 15.74
N PHE A 123 -17.64 37.56 15.02
CA PHE A 123 -16.29 37.35 15.51
C PHE A 123 -15.83 38.52 16.40
N ASN A 124 -15.23 38.19 17.54
CA ASN A 124 -14.59 39.17 18.41
C ASN A 124 -13.09 39.36 18.04
N PRO A 125 -12.66 40.56 17.58
CA PRO A 125 -11.26 40.83 17.21
C PRO A 125 -10.25 40.61 18.34
N SER A 126 -10.65 40.73 19.61
CA SER A 126 -9.76 40.44 20.74
C SER A 126 -9.32 38.98 20.82
N ARG A 127 -10.00 38.07 20.09
CA ARG A 127 -9.72 36.62 20.05
C ARG A 127 -8.87 36.21 18.85
N LEU A 128 -8.20 37.14 18.17
CA LEU A 128 -7.34 36.85 17.00
C LEU A 128 -6.24 35.81 17.29
N THR A 129 -5.68 35.81 18.51
CA THR A 129 -4.68 34.80 18.90
C THR A 129 -5.26 33.40 18.92
N ASP A 130 -6.46 33.22 19.48
CA ASP A 130 -7.17 31.94 19.51
C ASP A 130 -7.54 31.49 18.09
N LEU A 131 -7.99 32.42 17.24
CA LEU A 131 -8.30 32.17 15.83
C LEU A 131 -7.09 31.64 15.06
N ARG A 132 -5.89 32.24 15.26
CA ARG A 132 -4.64 31.77 14.65
C ARG A 132 -4.26 30.37 15.10
N ILE A 133 -4.35 30.10 16.40
CA ILE A 133 -4.04 28.78 16.97
C ILE A 133 -5.02 27.74 16.42
N GLY A 134 -6.32 28.01 16.48
CA GLY A 134 -7.37 27.12 15.99
C GLY A 134 -7.28 26.87 14.49
N SER A 135 -7.04 27.90 13.68
CA SER A 135 -6.85 27.77 12.22
C SER A 135 -5.69 26.85 11.88
N LYS A 136 -4.58 26.95 12.61
CA LYS A 136 -3.42 26.04 12.45
C LYS A 136 -3.80 24.60 12.80
N ILE A 137 -4.44 24.36 13.94
CA ILE A 137 -4.85 23.02 14.36
C ILE A 137 -5.84 22.39 13.36
N ILE A 138 -6.80 23.17 12.84
CA ILE A 138 -7.75 22.69 11.84
C ILE A 138 -7.01 22.34 10.53
N SER A 139 -6.03 23.15 10.12
CA SER A 139 -5.22 22.89 8.92
C SER A 139 -4.39 21.62 9.08
N ASP A 140 -3.72 21.44 10.24
CA ASP A 140 -2.95 20.24 10.57
C ASP A 140 -3.85 18.98 10.54
N ALA A 141 -5.06 19.07 11.10
CA ALA A 141 -6.03 17.97 11.09
C ALA A 141 -6.49 17.60 9.66
N LEU A 142 -6.80 18.60 8.83
CA LEU A 142 -7.16 18.39 7.43
C LEU A 142 -6.02 17.74 6.64
N GLN A 143 -4.78 18.18 6.86
CA GLN A 143 -3.60 17.60 6.23
C GLN A 143 -3.42 16.14 6.63
N LEU A 144 -3.46 15.82 7.93
CA LEU A 144 -3.31 14.45 8.43
C LEU A 144 -4.37 13.51 7.83
N HIS A 145 -5.61 13.98 7.70
CA HIS A 145 -6.67 13.19 7.07
C HIS A 145 -6.45 12.99 5.57
N THR A 146 -5.96 14.01 4.86
CA THR A 146 -5.66 13.91 3.42
C THR A 146 -4.53 12.91 3.18
N GLU A 147 -3.43 12.99 3.94
CA GLU A 147 -2.32 12.03 3.86
C GLU A 147 -2.76 10.59 4.18
N LYS A 148 -3.68 10.41 5.13
CA LYS A 148 -4.25 9.10 5.47
C LYS A 148 -5.10 8.54 4.33
N GLU A 149 -5.93 9.37 3.69
CA GLU A 149 -6.75 8.99 2.55
C GLU A 149 -5.87 8.61 1.34
N GLU A 150 -4.85 9.41 1.04
CA GLU A 150 -3.89 9.14 -0.03
C GLU A 150 -3.12 7.82 0.21
N ARG A 151 -2.66 7.57 1.44
CA ARG A 151 -1.98 6.31 1.78
C ARG A 151 -2.91 5.11 1.63
N ALA A 152 -4.17 5.24 2.06
CA ALA A 152 -5.16 4.18 1.91
C ALA A 152 -5.49 3.92 0.43
N ALA A 153 -5.62 4.98 -0.38
CA ALA A 153 -5.84 4.87 -1.81
C ALA A 153 -4.65 4.21 -2.53
N ALA A 154 -3.42 4.63 -2.21
CA ALA A 154 -2.20 4.04 -2.74
C ALA A 154 -2.08 2.55 -2.38
N SER A 155 -2.40 2.17 -1.14
CA SER A 155 -2.40 0.77 -0.72
C SER A 155 -3.43 -0.07 -1.49
N ARG A 156 -4.64 0.45 -1.70
CA ARG A 156 -5.69 -0.25 -2.47
C ARG A 156 -5.29 -0.41 -3.94
N GLN A 157 -4.66 0.62 -4.52
CA GLN A 157 -4.20 0.58 -5.90
C GLN A 157 -3.04 -0.42 -6.06
N ALA A 158 -2.06 -0.40 -5.15
CA ALA A 158 -0.96 -1.36 -5.15
C ALA A 158 -1.45 -2.81 -4.99
N GLU A 159 -2.45 -3.06 -4.14
CA GLU A 159 -3.06 -4.38 -4.00
C GLU A 159 -3.76 -4.83 -5.29
N LYS A 160 -4.50 -3.92 -5.94
CA LYS A 160 -5.18 -4.19 -7.21
C LYS A 160 -4.17 -4.50 -8.33
N GLU A 161 -3.09 -3.74 -8.41
CA GLU A 161 -2.01 -3.94 -9.38
C GLU A 161 -1.25 -5.25 -9.14
N ALA A 162 -0.93 -5.57 -7.88
CA ALA A 162 -0.29 -6.84 -7.53
C ALA A 162 -1.18 -8.04 -7.91
N LYS A 163 -2.50 -7.95 -7.67
CA LYS A 163 -3.46 -8.98 -8.10
C LYS A 163 -3.52 -9.10 -9.62
N ALA A 164 -3.54 -7.99 -10.35
CA ALA A 164 -3.54 -7.99 -11.81
C ALA A 164 -2.26 -8.62 -12.39
N GLN A 165 -1.10 -8.24 -11.86
CA GLN A 165 0.20 -8.80 -12.26
C GLN A 165 0.30 -10.30 -11.94
N ALA A 166 -0.24 -10.75 -10.79
CA ALA A 166 -0.27 -12.16 -10.46
C ALA A 166 -1.16 -12.94 -11.44
N ALA A 167 -2.34 -12.42 -11.79
CA ALA A 167 -3.23 -13.04 -12.77
C ALA A 167 -2.59 -13.11 -14.17
N GLU A 168 -1.90 -12.05 -14.59
CA GLU A 168 -1.17 -12.03 -15.86
C GLU A 168 -0.03 -13.05 -15.89
N LYS A 169 0.75 -13.16 -14.81
CA LYS A 169 1.81 -14.17 -14.69
C LYS A 169 1.27 -15.59 -14.76
N VAL A 170 0.16 -15.87 -14.07
CA VAL A 170 -0.50 -17.18 -14.13
C VAL A 170 -0.99 -17.48 -15.55
N LYS A 171 -1.58 -16.48 -16.22
CA LYS A 171 -2.03 -16.61 -17.61
C LYS A 171 -0.86 -16.90 -18.56
N LEU A 172 0.25 -16.18 -18.43
CA LEU A 172 1.44 -16.37 -19.25
C LEU A 172 2.04 -17.77 -19.02
N ALA A 173 2.21 -18.18 -17.76
CA ALA A 173 2.70 -19.51 -17.43
C ALA A 173 1.82 -20.63 -18.00
N TYR A 174 0.49 -20.45 -17.99
CA TYR A 174 -0.44 -21.39 -18.60
C TYR A 174 -0.29 -21.46 -20.14
N MET A 175 -0.06 -20.33 -20.80
CA MET A 175 0.19 -20.29 -22.25
C MET A 175 1.52 -20.97 -22.61
N ASP A 176 2.55 -20.75 -21.81
CA ASP A 176 3.88 -21.36 -22.01
C ASP A 176 3.86 -22.87 -21.77
N ASP A 177 3.16 -23.34 -20.73
CA ASP A 177 2.99 -24.78 -20.46
C ASP A 177 2.23 -25.47 -21.61
N ARG A 178 1.14 -24.85 -22.08
CA ARG A 178 0.38 -25.36 -23.22
C ARG A 178 1.22 -25.43 -24.49
N ARG A 179 2.07 -24.42 -24.73
CA ARG A 179 2.97 -24.40 -25.88
C ARG A 179 4.04 -25.50 -25.76
N THR A 180 4.66 -25.63 -24.59
CA THR A 180 5.69 -26.64 -24.33
C THR A 180 5.13 -28.05 -24.49
N LYS A 181 3.92 -28.29 -23.99
CA LYS A 181 3.21 -29.56 -24.20
C LYS A 181 2.94 -29.84 -25.67
N SER A 182 2.46 -28.84 -26.42
CA SER A 182 2.24 -28.98 -27.87
C SER A 182 3.53 -29.33 -28.63
N GLU A 183 4.64 -28.67 -28.30
CA GLU A 183 5.95 -28.94 -28.91
C GLU A 183 6.48 -30.33 -28.54
N PHE A 184 6.23 -30.80 -27.31
CA PHE A 184 6.59 -32.15 -26.88
C PHE A 184 5.77 -33.22 -27.61
N ASP A 185 4.45 -33.05 -27.68
CA ASP A 185 3.53 -33.97 -28.36
C ASP A 185 3.88 -34.09 -29.86
N GLU A 186 4.31 -32.99 -30.48
CA GLU A 186 4.76 -32.97 -31.88
C GLU A 186 6.07 -33.75 -32.07
N ARG A 187 7.07 -33.57 -31.19
CA ARG A 187 8.32 -34.34 -31.23
C ARG A 187 8.08 -35.83 -30.96
N GLU A 188 7.19 -36.16 -30.03
CA GLU A 188 6.85 -37.55 -29.74
C GLU A 188 6.16 -38.20 -30.94
N ARG A 189 5.25 -37.48 -31.62
CA ARG A 189 4.62 -37.94 -32.86
C ARG A 189 5.65 -38.22 -33.94
N GLN A 190 6.54 -37.26 -34.20
CA GLN A 190 7.62 -37.42 -35.19
C GLN A 190 8.52 -38.62 -34.85
N ARG A 191 8.84 -38.83 -33.57
CA ARG A 191 9.64 -39.98 -33.12
C ARG A 191 8.92 -41.31 -33.36
N ARG A 192 7.62 -41.40 -33.06
CA ARG A 192 6.82 -42.60 -33.31
C ARG A 192 6.71 -42.92 -34.80
N GLU A 193 6.48 -41.89 -35.63
CA GLU A 193 6.44 -42.04 -37.09
C GLU A 193 7.79 -42.51 -37.65
N ALA A 194 8.91 -41.95 -37.19
CA ALA A 194 10.24 -42.38 -37.60
C ALA A 194 10.54 -43.84 -37.19
N LEU A 195 10.20 -44.24 -35.97
CA LEU A 195 10.37 -45.63 -35.51
C LEU A 195 9.50 -46.60 -36.29
N ALA A 196 8.24 -46.23 -36.58
CA ALA A 196 7.35 -47.05 -37.40
C ALA A 196 7.87 -47.21 -38.83
N ALA A 197 8.45 -46.16 -39.42
CA ALA A 197 9.07 -46.21 -40.73
C ALA A 197 10.31 -47.13 -40.75
N LEU A 198 11.16 -47.07 -39.72
CA LEU A 198 12.31 -47.96 -39.58
C LEU A 198 11.89 -49.43 -39.43
N ALA A 199 10.88 -49.71 -38.61
CA ALA A 199 10.34 -51.05 -38.44
C ALA A 199 9.73 -51.60 -39.74
N ALA A 200 9.04 -50.76 -40.51
CA ALA A 200 8.50 -51.14 -41.82
C ALA A 200 9.61 -51.49 -42.82
N GLN A 201 10.69 -50.70 -42.85
CA GLN A 201 11.86 -50.98 -43.70
C GLN A 201 12.56 -52.30 -43.30
N GLN A 202 12.72 -52.56 -42.00
CA GLN A 202 13.29 -53.81 -41.51
C GLN A 202 12.44 -55.02 -41.91
N ALA A 203 11.13 -54.96 -41.71
CA ALA A 203 10.21 -56.02 -42.12
C ALA A 203 10.25 -56.28 -43.64
N GLU A 204 10.43 -55.23 -44.44
CA GLU A 204 10.58 -55.37 -45.90
C GLU A 204 11.91 -56.01 -46.28
N GLN A 205 13.01 -55.63 -45.63
CA GLN A 205 14.32 -56.26 -45.81
C GLN A 205 14.30 -57.74 -45.41
N GLU A 206 13.68 -58.08 -44.28
CA GLU A 206 13.53 -59.47 -43.83
C GLU A 206 12.71 -60.30 -44.82
N ARG A 207 11.62 -59.73 -45.38
CA ARG A 207 10.85 -60.39 -46.45
C ARG A 207 11.71 -60.65 -47.69
N GLN A 208 12.48 -59.67 -48.13
CA GLN A 208 13.40 -59.85 -49.27
C GLN A 208 14.49 -60.88 -48.99
N GLN A 209 15.02 -60.93 -47.76
CA GLN A 209 16.00 -61.96 -47.36
C GLN A 209 15.38 -63.36 -47.31
N ALA A 210 14.17 -63.50 -46.76
CA ALA A 210 13.45 -64.77 -46.73
C ALA A 210 13.15 -65.28 -48.15
N GLU A 211 12.70 -64.40 -49.06
CA GLU A 211 12.54 -64.76 -50.48
C GLU A 211 13.85 -65.21 -51.13
N ARG A 212 14.97 -64.53 -50.85
CA ARG A 212 16.29 -64.94 -51.36
C ARG A 212 16.74 -66.29 -50.83
N GLN A 213 16.51 -66.58 -49.55
CA GLN A 213 16.87 -67.88 -48.95
C GLN A 213 16.04 -69.03 -49.54
N ILE A 214 14.74 -68.82 -49.80
CA ILE A 214 13.87 -69.80 -50.46
C ILE A 214 14.34 -70.08 -51.90
N ALA A 215 14.91 -69.08 -52.58
CA ALA A 215 15.44 -69.21 -53.93
C ALA A 215 16.85 -69.82 -54.02
N SER A 216 17.55 -70.05 -52.90
CA SER A 216 18.86 -70.72 -52.87
C SER A 216 18.72 -72.22 -52.50
N PRO A 217 18.91 -73.17 -53.44
CA PRO A 217 18.80 -74.60 -53.17
C PRO A 217 19.94 -75.09 -52.26
N GLN A 218 19.59 -75.88 -51.23
CA GLN A 218 20.52 -76.52 -50.29
C GLN A 218 21.55 -77.41 -51.00
N GLN A 219 22.85 -77.19 -50.71
CA GLN A 219 23.84 -78.26 -50.65
C GLN A 219 23.82 -78.87 -49.22
N PRO A 220 23.98 -80.20 -49.08
CA PRO A 220 23.84 -80.88 -47.79
C PRO A 220 24.97 -80.55 -46.81
N PRO A 221 24.70 -80.48 -45.50
CA PRO A 221 25.67 -80.06 -44.49
C PRO A 221 26.66 -81.19 -44.15
N LEU A 222 27.94 -80.83 -44.12
CA LEU A 222 29.04 -81.65 -43.61
C LEU A 222 29.12 -81.51 -42.08
N ILE A 223 29.16 -82.64 -41.39
CA ILE A 223 29.32 -82.78 -39.95
C ILE A 223 30.69 -82.26 -39.53
N THR A 224 30.77 -81.42 -38.50
CA THR A 224 32.01 -81.25 -37.74
C THR A 224 31.63 -81.03 -36.27
N GLU A 225 32.01 -82.03 -35.48
CA GLU A 225 31.95 -82.04 -34.01
C GLU A 225 33.06 -81.16 -33.41
N ASP A 226 32.92 -80.93 -32.10
CA ASP A 226 33.91 -80.42 -31.16
C ASP A 226 34.34 -78.95 -31.29
N ASN A 227 33.93 -78.12 -30.33
CA ASN A 227 34.89 -77.77 -29.29
C ASN A 227 34.24 -77.34 -27.97
N MET A 228 34.83 -77.85 -26.90
CA MET A 228 34.65 -77.53 -25.49
C MET A 228 35.20 -76.13 -25.15
N GLU A 229 35.01 -75.80 -23.87
CA GLU A 229 35.60 -74.72 -23.08
C GLU A 229 34.82 -73.40 -23.05
N GLU A 230 34.65 -72.67 -21.94
CA GLU A 230 34.87 -72.79 -20.48
C GLU A 230 34.99 -71.31 -20.04
N HIS A 231 34.63 -71.04 -18.78
CA HIS A 231 34.87 -69.80 -18.02
C HIS A 231 34.00 -68.58 -18.34
N ALA A 232 33.72 -67.69 -17.40
CA ALA A 232 33.67 -67.65 -15.93
C ALA A 232 33.28 -66.20 -15.64
N ASP A 233 32.57 -65.99 -14.54
CA ASP A 233 32.58 -64.83 -13.65
C ASP A 233 33.14 -63.47 -14.16
N ASP A 234 32.31 -62.42 -14.05
CA ASP A 234 32.60 -61.22 -13.24
C ASP A 234 31.51 -60.15 -13.49
N ASN A 235 30.68 -59.82 -12.49
CA ASN A 235 30.98 -58.81 -11.47
C ASN A 235 31.00 -57.39 -12.05
N LEU A 236 29.96 -56.60 -11.74
CA LEU A 236 30.10 -55.23 -11.26
C LEU A 236 28.77 -54.70 -10.72
N SER A 237 28.70 -54.71 -9.40
CA SER A 237 27.92 -53.79 -8.59
C SER A 237 28.24 -52.33 -8.92
N LEU A 238 27.26 -51.43 -8.79
CA LEU A 238 27.36 -50.06 -8.24
C LEU A 238 25.90 -49.57 -8.10
N SER A 239 25.30 -49.57 -6.90
CA SER A 239 25.31 -48.44 -5.94
C SER A 239 25.03 -47.10 -6.64
N THR A 240 24.02 -46.31 -6.29
CA THR A 240 23.68 -45.86 -4.94
C THR A 240 22.25 -45.31 -4.91
N THR A 241 21.60 -45.56 -3.78
CA THR A 241 20.56 -44.72 -3.20
C THR A 241 21.00 -43.26 -3.16
N THR A 242 20.32 -42.36 -3.86
CA THR A 242 20.37 -40.92 -3.55
C THR A 242 19.08 -40.54 -2.85
N THR A 243 19.09 -40.81 -1.55
CA THR A 243 18.24 -40.14 -0.55
C THR A 243 18.54 -38.64 -0.65
N SER A 244 17.78 -37.91 -1.47
CA SER A 244 17.84 -36.45 -1.43
C SER A 244 17.14 -36.00 -0.17
N SER A 245 17.95 -35.53 0.76
CA SER A 245 17.61 -34.92 2.02
C SER A 245 16.52 -33.88 1.83
N ARG A 246 15.34 -34.25 2.31
CA ARG A 246 14.27 -33.35 2.73
C ARG A 246 14.80 -32.48 3.88
N THR A 247 15.56 -31.45 3.54
CA THR A 247 15.89 -30.37 4.48
C THR A 247 14.59 -29.65 4.80
N MET A 248 14.06 -29.92 5.99
CA MET A 248 12.98 -29.15 6.59
C MET A 248 13.53 -27.76 6.90
N PRO A 249 13.07 -26.66 6.25
CA PRO A 249 13.32 -25.34 6.80
C PRO A 249 12.65 -25.28 8.16
N GLY A 250 13.49 -25.07 9.18
CA GLY A 250 13.12 -25.11 10.58
C GLY A 250 11.83 -24.36 10.88
N GLY A 251 10.98 -25.03 11.65
CA GLY A 251 9.86 -24.39 12.34
C GLY A 251 10.37 -23.22 13.16
N HIS A 252 10.19 -22.02 12.64
CA HIS A 252 9.97 -20.88 13.50
C HIS A 252 8.50 -20.91 13.85
N SER A 253 8.23 -21.45 15.05
CA SER A 253 6.98 -21.32 15.77
C SER A 253 6.70 -19.84 16.03
N ARG A 254 6.28 -19.13 14.97
CA ARG A 254 5.71 -17.80 15.08
C ARG A 254 4.32 -18.05 15.64
N THR A 255 4.20 -17.91 16.95
CA THR A 255 2.95 -17.88 17.69
C THR A 255 1.97 -16.98 16.93
N LEU A 256 1.06 -17.59 16.16
CA LEU A 256 -0.11 -16.91 15.62
C LEU A 256 -0.92 -16.52 16.86
N ARG A 257 -0.77 -15.26 17.27
CA ARG A 257 -1.79 -14.63 18.09
C ARG A 257 -3.05 -14.63 17.24
N HIS A 258 -3.97 -15.54 17.56
CA HIS A 258 -5.36 -15.50 17.13
C HIS A 258 -5.88 -14.08 17.40
N ARG A 259 -5.91 -13.25 16.35
CA ARG A 259 -6.88 -12.16 16.30
C ARG A 259 -8.18 -12.86 15.92
N GLY A 260 -9.11 -12.85 16.86
CA GLY A 260 -10.40 -13.49 16.73
C GLY A 260 -11.05 -13.14 15.40
N SER A 261 -11.57 -14.17 14.74
CA SER A 261 -12.56 -14.00 13.69
C SER A 261 -13.66 -13.06 14.22
N PRO A 262 -14.03 -12.01 13.47
CA PRO A 262 -15.29 -11.34 13.71
C PRO A 262 -16.42 -12.38 13.54
N PRO A 263 -17.45 -12.37 14.40
CA PRO A 263 -18.61 -13.23 14.22
C PRO A 263 -19.25 -12.94 12.86
N PRO A 264 -19.84 -13.97 12.21
CA PRO A 264 -20.65 -13.75 11.01
C PRO A 264 -21.83 -12.86 11.40
N TYR A 265 -22.03 -11.78 10.64
CA TYR A 265 -23.25 -11.00 10.72
C TYR A 265 -24.38 -11.89 10.21
N GLU A 266 -25.38 -12.11 11.06
CA GLU A 266 -26.68 -12.62 10.65
C GLU A 266 -27.31 -11.53 9.77
N GLU A 267 -27.57 -11.86 8.50
CA GLU A 267 -28.43 -11.07 7.63
C GLU A 267 -29.85 -11.23 8.18
N GLU A 268 -30.36 -10.20 8.87
CA GLU A 268 -31.79 -10.07 9.15
C GLU A 268 -32.49 -9.68 7.84
N ASP A 269 -33.26 -10.63 7.30
CA ASP A 269 -34.20 -10.41 6.20
C ASP A 269 -35.34 -9.47 6.67
N ASP A 270 -35.50 -8.34 5.95
CA ASP A 270 -36.70 -7.48 5.94
C ASP A 270 -37.18 -7.29 4.49
#